data_AF-A0A848ZZJ4-F1
#
_entry.id   AF-A0A848ZZJ4-F1
#
_cell.length_a   1.000
_cell.length_b   1.000
_cell.length_c   1.000
_cell.angle_alpha   90.00
_cell.angle_beta   90.00
_cell.angle_gamma   90.00
#
_symmetry.space_group_name_H-M   'P 1'
#
loop_
_entity.id
_entity.type
_entity.pdbx_description
1 polymer ?
#
loop_
_entity_poly.entity_id
_entity_poly.type
_entity_poly.pdbx_seq_one_letter_code
_entity_poly.pdbx_strand_id
1 'polypeptide(L)'
;MQYFINVILPIPIEKLFTYRINEAEVNIIRPGMRVAVPFGKSKIYTALVHDIHTTAPSVYEAKDIDQILDDHPLVTPTQLKFWEWLSQYYMCSIGEVFRSAVPGALLLESETLIVRNDRAVVEENDLLDDEFMVFEALQHQSILRVQEISEILDKKNIIPVLNRLIQKNVVFLKEEVFEQYKPKLIRYVQLGKDYRSEESLEALLNSLNRAPKQCQVVLSLFQLQAQTKKPVKVKELEKVSNSSSAVVKALLDKGILEEHFIRTDRVVYEGDQENEQLKSLNEYQQEAFTRIKASFEENKVTLLHGVTSSGKTEVYVKLIEEYINKGQQALYLLPEIALTTQLIARLQAYFGEKVAVYHSKYNVQERVEVWNNVLQDLAKAQIVIGARSALFLPFKDLGLVIVDEEHESSFKQYDPAPRYHARDAAIVLGKLHGSKILLGSATPSIESLYNVKVGKYGYAKIERRYGNVLMPDMELVDIKEQSRKKRMKGHFSERLMEEIAETLD
;
A
#
# COMPACT_ATOMS: atom_id res chain seq x y z
N MET A 1 -13.70 31.44 -21.17
CA MET A 1 -14.91 30.89 -20.50
C MET A 1 -14.52 30.58 -19.04
N GLN A 2 -15.42 30.65 -18.05
CA GLN A 2 -15.04 30.26 -16.68
C GLN A 2 -15.19 28.75 -16.51
N TYR A 3 -14.18 28.11 -15.94
CA TYR A 3 -14.12 26.67 -15.71
C TYR A 3 -13.97 26.37 -14.22
N PHE A 4 -14.56 25.25 -13.81
CA PHE A 4 -14.62 24.81 -12.44
C PHE A 4 -14.36 23.31 -12.36
N ILE A 5 -13.91 22.88 -11.19
CA ILE A 5 -13.78 21.46 -10.82
C ILE A 5 -14.54 21.20 -9.55
N ASN A 6 -15.18 20.03 -9.48
CA ASN A 6 -15.65 19.47 -8.23
C ASN A 6 -14.58 18.55 -7.66
N VAL A 7 -14.31 18.67 -6.36
CA VAL A 7 -13.27 17.90 -5.69
C VAL A 7 -13.80 17.20 -4.44
N ILE A 8 -13.22 16.03 -4.17
CA ILE A 8 -13.39 15.27 -2.94
C ILE A 8 -12.27 15.66 -1.98
N LEU A 9 -12.63 16.17 -0.80
CA LEU A 9 -11.69 16.42 0.28
C LEU A 9 -11.63 15.23 1.24
N PRO A 10 -10.46 14.89 1.83
CA PRO A 10 -10.28 13.75 2.74
C PRO A 10 -10.81 14.05 4.16
N ILE A 11 -12.04 14.57 4.23
CA ILE A 11 -12.73 15.03 5.44
C ILE A 11 -14.14 14.43 5.49
N PRO A 12 -14.76 14.29 6.68
CA PRO A 12 -16.07 13.66 6.85
C PRO A 12 -17.22 14.60 6.45
N ILE A 13 -17.28 15.00 5.18
CA ILE A 13 -18.33 15.87 4.62
C ILE A 13 -18.86 15.23 3.34
N GLU A 14 -20.18 15.07 3.24
CA GLU A 14 -20.84 14.40 2.11
C GLU A 14 -20.80 15.19 0.79
N LYS A 15 -20.48 16.48 0.84
CA LYS A 15 -20.51 17.37 -0.33
C LYS A 15 -19.17 17.41 -1.05
N LEU A 16 -19.23 17.44 -2.38
CA LEU A 16 -18.13 17.90 -3.22
C LEU A 16 -17.97 19.41 -3.07
N PHE A 17 -16.74 19.89 -3.24
CA PHE A 17 -16.42 21.32 -3.21
C PHE A 17 -15.98 21.78 -4.59
N THR A 18 -16.42 22.98 -4.98
CA THR A 18 -16.21 23.54 -6.31
C THR A 18 -15.12 24.60 -6.25
N TYR A 19 -14.09 24.44 -7.08
CA TYR A 19 -12.98 25.38 -7.21
C TYR A 19 -12.89 25.89 -8.65
N ARG A 20 -12.42 27.12 -8.82
CA ARG A 20 -12.19 27.73 -10.12
C ARG A 20 -10.84 27.31 -10.68
N ILE A 21 -10.79 27.08 -11.99
CA ILE A 21 -9.57 26.79 -12.74
C ILE A 21 -9.47 27.65 -13.99
N ASN A 22 -8.25 27.89 -14.48
CA ASN A 22 -7.98 28.66 -15.69
C ASN A 22 -7.96 27.77 -16.95
N GLU A 23 -7.93 28.39 -18.14
CA GLU A 23 -8.00 27.66 -19.42
C GLU A 23 -6.79 26.73 -19.66
N ALA A 24 -5.61 27.06 -19.11
CA ALA A 24 -4.44 26.20 -19.23
C ALA A 24 -4.59 24.93 -18.35
N GLU A 25 -5.12 25.08 -17.14
CA GLU A 25 -5.37 23.98 -16.20
C GLU A 25 -6.42 23.00 -16.72
N VAL A 26 -7.46 23.47 -17.42
CA VAL A 26 -8.49 22.60 -18.05
C VAL A 26 -7.86 21.58 -18.99
N ASN A 27 -6.80 21.95 -19.71
CA ASN A 27 -6.15 21.06 -20.66
C ASN A 27 -5.34 19.95 -19.97
N ILE A 28 -4.93 20.17 -18.72
CA ILE A 28 -4.08 19.27 -17.93
C ILE A 28 -4.93 18.39 -17.00
N ILE A 29 -5.84 19.01 -16.23
CA ILE A 29 -6.59 18.35 -15.18
C ILE A 29 -7.53 17.29 -15.75
N ARG A 30 -7.57 16.13 -15.08
CA ARG A 30 -8.49 15.03 -15.35
C ARG A 30 -9.08 14.52 -14.03
N PRO A 31 -10.30 13.95 -14.04
CA PRO A 31 -10.82 13.20 -12.90
C PRO A 31 -9.82 12.17 -12.37
N GLY A 32 -9.72 12.06 -11.05
CA GLY A 32 -8.77 11.17 -10.37
C GLY A 32 -7.37 11.75 -10.16
N MET A 33 -7.10 12.98 -10.64
CA MET A 33 -5.89 13.73 -10.27
C MET A 33 -6.07 14.42 -8.92
N ARG A 34 -4.96 14.58 -8.19
CA ARG A 34 -4.90 15.36 -6.96
C ARG A 34 -4.59 16.82 -7.25
N VAL A 35 -5.21 17.70 -6.50
CA VAL A 35 -4.96 19.15 -6.48
C VAL A 35 -4.84 19.61 -5.04
N ALA A 36 -3.93 20.54 -4.77
CA ALA A 36 -3.87 21.27 -3.52
C ALA A 36 -4.91 22.39 -3.57
N VAL A 37 -5.80 22.44 -2.57
CA VAL A 37 -6.88 23.44 -2.52
C VAL A 37 -6.96 24.10 -1.14
N PRO A 38 -7.25 25.41 -1.08
CA PRO A 38 -7.50 26.09 0.18
C PRO A 38 -8.87 25.70 0.74
N PHE A 39 -8.92 25.32 2.01
CA PHE A 39 -10.16 25.01 2.72
C PHE A 39 -10.24 25.73 4.07
N GLY A 40 -11.34 26.45 4.29
CA GLY A 40 -11.48 27.33 5.45
C GLY A 40 -10.63 28.60 5.34
N LYS A 41 -10.04 29.05 6.46
CA LYS A 41 -9.30 30.32 6.54
C LYS A 41 -7.85 30.21 6.07
N SER A 42 -7.15 29.12 6.37
CA SER A 42 -5.70 29.01 6.15
C SER A 42 -5.20 27.63 5.73
N LYS A 43 -6.02 26.58 5.78
CA LYS A 43 -5.53 25.21 5.53
C LYS A 43 -5.51 24.89 4.05
N ILE A 44 -4.49 24.14 3.64
CA ILE A 44 -4.40 23.54 2.31
C ILE A 44 -4.58 22.03 2.45
N TYR A 45 -5.47 21.47 1.66
CA TYR A 45 -5.73 20.04 1.60
C TYR A 45 -5.43 19.51 0.21
N THR A 46 -4.94 18.28 0.15
CA THR A 46 -5.03 17.47 -1.06
C THR A 46 -6.49 17.11 -1.28
N ALA A 47 -7.04 17.54 -2.41
CA ALA A 47 -8.34 17.12 -2.88
C ALA A 47 -8.20 16.28 -4.15
N LEU A 48 -9.15 15.40 -4.39
CA LEU A 48 -9.20 14.57 -5.60
C LEU A 48 -10.23 15.17 -6.57
N VAL A 49 -9.82 15.44 -7.80
CA VAL A 49 -10.72 15.93 -8.84
C VAL A 49 -11.75 14.86 -9.19
N HIS A 50 -13.03 15.20 -9.10
CA HIS A 50 -14.16 14.33 -9.43
C HIS A 50 -14.66 14.60 -10.86
N ASP A 51 -14.97 15.86 -11.18
CA ASP A 51 -15.43 16.27 -12.51
C ASP A 51 -15.04 17.72 -12.82
N ILE A 52 -15.14 18.08 -14.11
CA ILE A 52 -14.81 19.39 -14.66
C ILE A 52 -16.07 19.95 -15.34
N HIS A 53 -16.42 21.20 -15.05
CA HIS A 53 -17.64 21.83 -15.56
C HIS A 53 -17.49 23.36 -15.71
N THR A 54 -18.54 24.02 -16.21
CA THR A 54 -18.58 25.48 -16.40
C THR A 54 -19.62 26.19 -15.51
N THR A 55 -20.31 25.43 -14.66
CA THR A 55 -21.35 25.96 -13.75
C THR A 55 -20.75 26.47 -12.45
N ALA A 56 -20.90 27.76 -12.14
CA ALA A 56 -20.44 28.32 -10.86
C ALA A 56 -21.30 27.83 -9.67
N PRO A 57 -20.72 27.68 -8.46
CA PRO A 57 -21.49 27.34 -7.26
C PRO A 57 -22.46 28.47 -6.88
N SER A 58 -23.65 28.11 -6.41
CA SER A 58 -24.70 29.09 -6.06
C SER A 58 -24.61 29.64 -4.63
N VAL A 59 -23.91 28.92 -3.74
CA VAL A 59 -23.95 29.18 -2.28
C VAL A 59 -22.72 29.94 -1.79
N TYR A 60 -21.62 29.94 -2.57
CA TYR A 60 -20.36 30.57 -2.21
C TYR A 60 -19.58 30.96 -3.46
N GLU A 61 -18.60 31.85 -3.31
CA GLU A 61 -17.65 32.17 -4.37
C GLU A 61 -16.54 31.11 -4.43
N ALA A 62 -16.34 30.51 -5.61
CA ALA A 62 -15.30 29.51 -5.80
C ALA A 62 -13.91 30.14 -5.68
N LYS A 63 -13.09 29.60 -4.78
CA LYS A 63 -11.66 29.92 -4.71
C LYS A 63 -10.91 29.24 -5.86
N ASP A 64 -9.73 29.77 -6.19
CA ASP A 64 -8.80 29.11 -7.10
C ASP A 64 -8.12 27.91 -6.42
N ILE A 65 -7.66 26.94 -7.21
CA ILE A 65 -6.76 25.89 -6.74
C ILE A 65 -5.37 26.47 -6.45
N ASP A 66 -4.62 25.84 -5.55
CA ASP A 66 -3.26 26.25 -5.22
C ASP A 66 -2.24 25.62 -6.20
N GLN A 67 -2.34 24.30 -6.40
CA GLN A 67 -1.41 23.56 -7.25
C GLN A 67 -2.03 22.25 -7.79
N ILE A 68 -1.67 21.85 -9.01
CA ILE A 68 -1.90 20.50 -9.53
C ILE A 68 -0.76 19.59 -9.06
N LEU A 69 -1.09 18.48 -8.39
CA LEU A 69 -0.11 17.60 -7.72
C LEU A 69 0.30 16.38 -8.54
N ASP A 70 -0.39 16.09 -9.64
CA ASP A 70 -0.21 14.89 -10.44
C ASP A 70 -0.08 15.22 -11.94
N ASP A 71 0.82 14.50 -12.63
CA ASP A 71 0.90 14.53 -14.10
C ASP A 71 -0.17 13.64 -14.77
N HIS A 72 -0.62 12.61 -14.04
CA HIS A 72 -1.60 11.61 -14.50
C HIS A 72 -2.56 11.24 -13.37
N PRO A 73 -3.81 10.80 -13.66
CA PRO A 73 -4.76 10.40 -12.62
C PRO A 73 -4.18 9.31 -11.69
N LEU A 74 -4.14 9.60 -10.40
CA LEU A 74 -3.71 8.66 -9.37
C LEU A 74 -4.81 7.62 -9.07
N VAL A 75 -6.07 8.02 -9.23
CA VAL A 75 -7.27 7.23 -8.96
C VAL A 75 -8.01 6.99 -10.27
N THR A 76 -8.35 5.74 -10.55
CA THR A 76 -9.05 5.38 -11.78
C THR A 76 -10.55 5.69 -11.69
N PRO A 77 -11.25 5.88 -12.83
CA PRO A 77 -12.70 6.03 -12.84
C PRO A 77 -13.44 4.84 -12.19
N THR A 78 -12.88 3.63 -12.29
CA THR A 78 -13.45 2.43 -11.66
C THR A 78 -13.33 2.49 -10.14
N GLN A 79 -12.21 2.99 -9.60
CA GLN A 79 -12.07 3.23 -8.16
C GLN A 79 -13.05 4.29 -7.66
N LEU A 80 -13.24 5.40 -8.40
CA LEU A 80 -14.22 6.42 -8.02
C LEU A 80 -15.64 5.83 -7.91
N LYS A 81 -16.08 5.04 -8.89
CA LYS A 81 -17.37 4.33 -8.84
C LYS A 81 -17.45 3.36 -7.65
N PHE A 82 -16.35 2.66 -7.36
CA PHE A 82 -16.28 1.77 -6.21
C PHE A 82 -16.39 2.54 -4.89
N TRP A 83 -15.75 3.71 -4.78
CA TRP A 83 -15.80 4.55 -3.60
C TRP A 83 -17.15 5.20 -3.39
N GLU A 84 -17.82 5.62 -4.45
CA GLU A 84 -19.22 6.09 -4.42
C GLU A 84 -20.16 4.99 -3.93
N TRP A 85 -20.01 3.77 -4.44
CA TRP A 85 -20.79 2.63 -3.95
C TRP A 85 -20.52 2.37 -2.47
N LEU A 86 -19.26 2.38 -2.04
CA LEU A 86 -18.88 2.22 -0.64
C LEU A 86 -19.51 3.30 0.24
N SER A 87 -19.39 4.56 -0.15
CA SER A 87 -19.91 5.70 0.63
C SER A 87 -21.43 5.63 0.76
N GLN A 88 -22.14 5.31 -0.33
CA GLN A 88 -23.59 5.16 -0.34
C GLN A 88 -24.06 3.95 0.47
N TYR A 89 -23.47 2.78 0.25
CA TYR A 89 -23.91 1.53 0.89
C TYR A 89 -23.61 1.51 2.39
N TYR A 90 -22.44 2.03 2.80
CA TYR A 90 -22.04 2.09 4.21
C TYR A 90 -22.38 3.42 4.90
N MET A 91 -23.09 4.32 4.23
CA MET A 91 -23.59 5.59 4.77
C MET A 91 -22.48 6.42 5.43
N CYS A 92 -21.42 6.67 4.67
CA CYS A 92 -20.30 7.54 5.06
C CYS A 92 -19.98 8.50 3.93
N SER A 93 -19.14 9.50 4.18
CA SER A 93 -18.74 10.43 3.13
C SER A 93 -17.72 9.81 2.18
N ILE A 94 -17.77 10.20 0.90
CA ILE A 94 -16.74 9.82 -0.08
C ILE A 94 -15.34 10.35 0.32
N GLY A 95 -15.28 11.43 1.09
CA GLY A 95 -14.05 11.95 1.70
C GLY A 95 -13.42 11.02 2.72
N GLU A 96 -14.22 10.36 3.56
CA GLU A 96 -13.74 9.31 4.47
C GLU A 96 -13.23 8.07 3.70
N VAL A 97 -13.92 7.69 2.62
CA VAL A 97 -13.45 6.61 1.74
C VAL A 97 -12.11 6.99 1.11
N PHE A 98 -11.98 8.19 0.55
CA PHE A 98 -10.74 8.70 -0.04
C PHE A 98 -9.58 8.68 0.96
N ARG A 99 -9.81 9.20 2.19
CA ARG A 99 -8.82 9.19 3.28
C ARG A 99 -8.38 7.78 3.67
N SER A 100 -9.30 6.82 3.68
CA SER A 100 -9.02 5.42 4.03
C SER A 100 -8.36 4.66 2.87
N ALA A 101 -8.65 5.01 1.63
CA ALA A 101 -8.22 4.29 0.45
C ALA A 101 -6.77 4.59 0.08
N VAL A 102 -6.40 5.88 0.08
CA VAL A 102 -5.12 6.35 -0.46
C VAL A 102 -4.02 6.32 0.61
N PRO A 103 -2.78 5.89 0.29
CA PRO A 103 -1.65 6.00 1.19
C PRO A 103 -1.48 7.43 1.75
N GLY A 104 -1.30 7.55 3.06
CA GLY A 104 -1.21 8.86 3.73
C GLY A 104 -0.15 9.80 3.16
N ALA A 105 0.97 9.27 2.66
CA ALA A 105 2.01 10.10 2.05
C ALA A 105 1.58 10.77 0.72
N LEU A 106 0.44 10.37 0.15
CA LEU A 106 -0.18 11.00 -1.01
C LEU A 106 -1.30 11.98 -0.62
N LEU A 107 -1.63 12.10 0.67
CA LEU A 107 -2.58 13.07 1.20
C LEU A 107 -1.79 14.21 1.86
N LEU A 108 -1.27 15.12 1.04
CA LEU A 108 -0.65 16.33 1.55
C LEU A 108 -1.70 17.13 2.32
N GLU A 109 -1.48 17.32 3.61
CA GLU A 109 -2.23 18.25 4.45
C GLU A 109 -1.22 19.31 4.92
N SER A 110 -1.62 20.58 4.92
CA SER A 110 -0.76 21.63 5.47
C SER A 110 -0.49 21.32 6.95
N GLU A 111 0.79 21.35 7.32
CA GLU A 111 1.16 21.31 8.73
C GLU A 111 1.18 22.73 9.26
N THR A 112 0.57 22.94 10.42
CA THR A 112 0.67 24.20 11.14
C THR A 112 2.08 24.33 11.70
N LEU A 113 2.84 25.28 11.15
CA LEU A 113 4.15 25.69 11.64
C LEU A 113 4.01 26.92 12.53
N ILE A 114 4.76 26.92 13.62
CA ILE A 114 4.84 28.02 14.56
C ILE A 114 6.14 28.73 14.22
N VAL A 115 6.01 29.96 13.71
CA VAL A 115 7.14 30.76 13.25
C VAL A 115 7.35 31.90 14.23
N ARG A 116 8.61 32.11 14.59
CA ARG A 116 8.99 33.25 15.43
C ARG A 116 8.71 34.57 14.71
N ASN A 117 8.15 35.53 15.43
CA ASN A 117 8.03 36.89 14.94
C ASN A 117 9.31 37.68 15.24
N ASP A 118 10.22 37.77 14.27
CA ASP A 118 11.49 38.50 14.42
C ASP A 118 11.32 40.01 14.61
N ARG A 119 10.13 40.55 14.38
CA ARG A 119 9.82 41.97 14.56
C ARG A 119 9.26 42.30 15.95
N ALA A 120 8.93 41.29 16.75
CA ALA A 120 8.44 41.50 18.11
C ALA A 120 9.62 41.68 19.08
N VAL A 121 9.56 42.75 19.88
CA VAL A 121 10.42 42.90 21.06
C VAL A 121 9.74 42.13 22.18
N VAL A 122 10.37 41.06 22.64
CA VAL A 122 9.81 40.15 23.66
C VAL A 122 10.68 40.26 24.90
N GLU A 123 10.10 40.70 26.02
CA GLU A 123 10.77 40.67 27.32
C GLU A 123 10.58 39.28 27.94
N GLU A 124 11.67 38.60 28.29
CA GLU A 124 11.62 37.22 28.79
C GLU A 124 10.81 37.09 30.09
N ASN A 125 10.80 38.13 30.92
CA ASN A 125 10.03 38.19 32.16
C ASN A 125 8.50 38.21 31.95
N ASP A 126 8.04 38.55 30.74
CA ASP A 126 6.62 38.59 30.42
C ASP A 126 6.09 37.21 29.98
N LEU A 127 6.96 36.22 29.79
CA LEU A 127 6.58 34.87 29.38
C LEU A 127 6.40 33.97 30.59
N LEU A 128 5.37 33.11 30.54
CA LEU A 128 5.23 32.00 31.49
C LEU A 128 6.25 30.90 31.17
N ASP A 129 6.55 30.02 32.13
CA ASP A 129 7.54 28.95 31.95
C ASP A 129 7.32 28.12 30.67
N ASP A 130 6.06 27.76 30.37
CA ASP A 130 5.72 27.00 29.17
C ASP A 130 5.77 27.83 27.87
N GLU A 131 5.59 29.15 27.95
CA GLU A 131 5.77 30.06 26.83
C GLU A 131 7.25 30.32 26.56
N PHE A 132 8.04 30.45 27.62
CA PHE A 132 9.48 30.66 27.56
C PHE A 132 10.17 29.45 26.92
N MET A 133 9.82 28.22 27.30
CA MET A 133 10.37 27.02 26.67
C MET A 133 10.15 26.97 25.16
N VAL A 134 8.96 27.37 24.69
CA VAL A 134 8.66 27.42 23.25
C VAL A 134 9.43 28.57 22.58
N PHE A 135 9.51 29.73 23.23
CA PHE A 135 10.25 30.87 22.72
C PHE A 135 11.76 30.58 22.61
N GLU A 136 12.37 29.98 23.63
CA GLU A 136 13.77 29.54 23.66
C GLU A 136 14.06 28.55 22.53
N ALA A 137 13.21 27.53 22.36
CA ALA A 137 13.33 26.60 21.24
C ALA A 137 13.26 27.33 19.88
N LEU A 138 12.38 28.33 19.77
CA LEU A 138 12.24 29.17 18.57
C LEU A 138 13.42 30.13 18.33
N GLN A 139 14.25 30.40 19.34
CA GLN A 139 15.50 31.15 19.18
C GLN A 139 16.59 30.29 18.52
N HIS A 140 16.61 28.99 18.80
CA HIS A 140 17.53 28.03 18.19
C HIS A 140 17.07 27.55 16.82
N GLN A 141 15.76 27.42 16.63
CA GLN A 141 15.13 27.03 15.36
C GLN A 141 13.99 28.01 15.05
N SER A 142 14.12 28.83 14.02
CA SER A 142 13.14 29.89 13.69
C SER A 142 11.71 29.39 13.42
N ILE A 143 11.53 28.08 13.25
CA ILE A 143 10.29 27.41 12.89
C ILE A 143 10.20 26.09 13.65
N LEU A 144 9.06 25.82 14.28
CA LEU A 144 8.74 24.54 14.93
C LEU A 144 7.38 24.01 14.48
N ARG A 145 7.22 22.69 14.50
CA ARG A 145 5.95 21.99 14.31
C ARG A 145 5.19 21.88 15.63
N VAL A 146 3.86 21.75 15.53
CA VAL A 146 2.98 21.51 16.70
C VAL A 146 3.42 20.26 17.50
N GLN A 147 3.87 19.20 16.83
CA GLN A 147 4.36 17.99 17.50
C GLN A 147 5.65 18.23 18.28
N GLU A 148 6.60 18.96 17.71
CA GLU A 148 7.87 19.31 18.37
C GLU A 148 7.61 20.14 19.63
N ILE A 149 6.66 21.09 19.58
CA ILE A 149 6.23 21.87 20.75
C ILE A 149 5.53 20.99 21.79
N SER A 150 4.74 20.01 21.36
CA SER A 150 4.10 19.04 22.26
C SER A 150 5.13 18.19 23.01
N GLU A 151 6.23 17.82 22.34
CA GLU A 151 7.36 17.08 22.90
C GLU A 151 8.20 17.95 23.84
N ILE A 152 8.51 19.19 23.45
CA ILE A 152 9.23 20.17 24.27
C ILE A 152 8.49 20.42 25.60
N LEU A 153 7.16 20.57 25.53
CA LEU A 153 6.34 20.90 26.70
C LEU A 153 5.85 19.68 27.48
N ASP A 154 6.06 18.46 26.96
CA ASP A 154 5.50 17.21 27.48
C ASP A 154 3.99 17.32 27.80
N LYS A 155 3.23 17.98 26.91
CA LYS A 155 1.80 18.30 27.09
C LYS A 155 1.00 17.89 25.86
N LYS A 156 -0.11 17.18 26.06
CA LYS A 156 -1.04 16.79 24.96
C LYS A 156 -1.86 17.96 24.41
N ASN A 157 -2.10 19.01 25.19
CA ASN A 157 -2.87 20.17 24.77
C ASN A 157 -2.03 21.45 24.90
N ILE A 158 -1.44 21.87 23.79
CA ILE A 158 -0.58 23.06 23.71
C ILE A 158 -1.28 24.29 23.14
N ILE A 159 -2.54 24.16 22.71
CA ILE A 159 -3.32 25.26 22.11
C ILE A 159 -3.42 26.48 23.04
N PRO A 160 -3.63 26.35 24.37
CA PRO A 160 -3.64 27.51 25.25
C PRO A 160 -2.32 28.28 25.26
N VAL A 161 -1.19 27.58 25.22
CA VAL A 161 0.16 28.19 25.20
C VAL A 161 0.37 28.94 23.89
N LEU A 162 0.06 28.29 22.76
CA LEU A 162 0.17 28.90 21.43
C LEU A 162 -0.72 30.15 21.31
N ASN A 163 -1.97 30.09 21.79
CA ASN A 163 -2.87 31.25 21.76
C ASN A 163 -2.32 32.44 22.55
N ARG A 164 -1.70 32.22 23.72
CA ARG A 164 -1.08 33.29 24.50
C ARG A 164 0.13 33.88 23.79
N LEU A 165 1.01 33.06 23.21
CA LEU A 165 2.16 33.51 22.42
C LEU A 165 1.74 34.31 21.18
N ILE A 166 0.65 33.90 20.51
CA ILE A 166 0.07 34.63 19.38
C ILE A 166 -0.50 35.98 19.85
N GLN A 167 -1.23 36.02 20.97
CA GLN A 167 -1.76 37.27 21.55
C GLN A 167 -0.65 38.26 21.92
N LYS A 168 0.49 37.74 22.42
CA LYS A 168 1.70 38.53 22.71
C LYS A 168 2.51 38.88 21.44
N ASN A 169 2.04 38.52 20.25
CA ASN A 169 2.72 38.68 18.96
C ASN A 169 4.12 38.06 18.88
N VAL A 170 4.44 37.11 19.77
CA VAL A 170 5.75 36.43 19.83
C VAL A 170 5.92 35.46 18.66
N VAL A 171 4.82 34.82 18.28
CA VAL A 171 4.77 33.83 17.19
C VAL A 171 3.59 34.11 16.28
N PHE A 172 3.69 33.64 15.04
CA PHE A 172 2.56 33.55 14.13
C PHE A 172 2.47 32.15 13.54
N LEU A 173 1.27 31.76 13.13
CA LEU A 173 1.02 30.48 12.50
C LEU A 173 1.23 30.61 11.00
N LYS A 174 2.02 29.71 10.43
CA LYS A 174 2.20 29.55 8.98
C LYS A 174 1.77 28.13 8.63
N GLU A 175 0.95 27.98 7.59
CA GLU A 175 0.60 26.67 7.06
C GLU A 175 1.53 26.38 5.90
N GLU A 176 2.23 25.25 5.94
CA GLU A 176 3.15 24.83 4.87
C GLU A 176 2.87 23.38 4.49
N VAL A 177 2.84 23.11 3.19
CA VAL A 177 2.57 21.79 2.64
C VAL A 177 3.91 21.08 2.44
N PHE A 178 4.07 19.91 3.05
CA PHE A 178 5.27 19.09 2.89
C PHE A 178 4.97 17.82 2.11
N GLU A 179 5.74 17.55 1.05
CA GLU A 179 5.71 16.25 0.39
C GLU A 179 6.23 15.15 1.33
N GLN A 180 5.31 14.25 1.73
CA GLN A 180 5.61 13.14 2.63
C GLN A 180 6.23 11.93 1.90
N TYR A 181 6.05 11.82 0.58
CA TYR A 181 6.67 10.78 -0.23
C TYR A 181 7.95 11.29 -0.89
N LYS A 182 9.09 10.64 -0.60
CA LYS A 182 10.33 10.84 -1.35
C LYS A 182 10.73 9.53 -2.04
N PRO A 183 10.83 9.50 -3.38
CA PRO A 183 11.27 8.30 -4.09
C PRO A 183 12.69 7.94 -3.66
N LYS A 184 12.96 6.64 -3.51
CA LYS A 184 14.32 6.17 -3.24
C LYS A 184 15.11 6.24 -4.54
N LEU A 185 15.99 7.22 -4.62
CA LEU A 185 16.93 7.38 -5.73
C LEU A 185 18.21 6.64 -5.37
N ILE A 186 18.54 5.60 -6.15
CA ILE A 186 19.84 4.95 -6.05
C ILE A 186 20.76 5.59 -7.09
N ARG A 187 21.98 5.88 -6.65
CA ARG A 187 23.04 6.46 -7.49
C ARG A 187 23.66 5.35 -8.33
N TYR A 188 23.53 5.46 -9.64
CA TYR A 188 24.13 4.57 -10.62
C TYR A 188 25.23 5.30 -11.37
N VAL A 189 26.22 4.55 -11.85
CA VAL A 189 27.26 5.09 -12.72
C VAL A 189 27.26 4.38 -14.05
N GLN A 190 27.67 5.13 -15.06
CA GLN A 190 28.05 4.61 -16.36
C GLN A 190 29.31 5.32 -16.83
N LEU A 191 29.93 4.79 -17.88
CA LEU A 191 31.03 5.47 -18.53
C LEU A 191 30.53 6.74 -19.23
N GLY A 192 31.29 7.82 -19.08
CA GLY A 192 31.01 9.09 -19.77
C GLY A 192 30.92 8.89 -21.29
N LYS A 193 30.07 9.68 -21.95
CA LYS A 193 29.79 9.51 -23.40
C LYS A 193 31.06 9.45 -24.25
N ASP A 194 32.07 10.23 -23.90
CA ASP A 194 33.33 10.37 -24.64
C ASP A 194 34.25 9.14 -24.56
N TYR A 195 34.00 8.23 -23.62
CA TYR A 195 34.86 7.06 -23.36
C TYR A 195 34.25 5.74 -23.81
N ARG A 196 33.06 5.75 -24.42
CA ARG A 196 32.28 4.53 -24.75
C ARG A 196 32.80 3.74 -25.94
N SER A 197 33.71 4.30 -26.74
CA SER A 197 34.33 3.59 -27.87
C SER A 197 35.57 2.80 -27.42
N GLU A 198 35.88 1.70 -28.10
CA GLU A 198 37.05 0.86 -27.78
C GLU A 198 38.36 1.67 -27.81
N GLU A 199 38.54 2.53 -28.82
CA GLU A 199 39.71 3.39 -28.98
C GLU A 199 39.84 4.42 -27.84
N SER A 200 38.73 5.08 -27.47
CA SER A 200 38.71 6.04 -26.36
C SER A 200 38.95 5.38 -25.00
N LEU A 201 38.54 4.13 -24.85
CA LEU A 201 38.72 3.37 -23.62
C LEU A 201 40.17 2.92 -23.44
N GLU A 202 40.81 2.46 -24.52
CA GLU A 202 42.23 2.12 -24.47
C GLU A 202 43.09 3.35 -24.13
N ALA A 203 42.77 4.49 -24.73
CA ALA A 203 43.42 5.77 -24.39
C ALA A 203 43.19 6.16 -22.92
N LEU A 204 41.96 5.97 -22.40
CA LEU A 204 41.63 6.22 -21.00
C LEU A 204 42.45 5.33 -20.06
N LEU A 205 42.48 4.01 -20.29
CA LEU A 205 43.25 3.07 -19.45
C LEU A 205 44.74 3.42 -19.43
N ASN A 206 45.29 3.79 -20.60
CA ASN A 206 46.69 4.25 -20.70
C ASN A 206 46.95 5.54 -19.92
N SER A 207 46.00 6.48 -19.91
CA SER A 207 46.09 7.72 -19.12
C SER A 207 45.99 7.48 -17.60
N LEU A 208 45.30 6.43 -17.18
CA LEU A 208 45.08 6.07 -15.78
C LEU A 208 46.21 5.21 -15.19
N ASN A 209 47.28 4.93 -15.95
CA ASN A 209 48.45 4.14 -15.49
C ASN A 209 49.09 4.69 -14.20
N ARG A 210 49.06 6.01 -13.99
CA ARG A 210 49.60 6.64 -12.77
C ARG A 210 48.61 6.70 -11.60
N ALA A 211 47.37 6.25 -11.80
CA ALA A 211 46.28 6.29 -10.83
C ALA A 211 45.64 4.89 -10.67
N PRO A 212 46.34 3.93 -10.03
CA PRO A 212 45.95 2.52 -10.01
C PRO A 212 44.54 2.28 -9.44
N LYS A 213 44.14 3.04 -8.41
CA LYS A 213 42.78 2.96 -7.84
C LYS A 213 41.70 3.46 -8.80
N GLN A 214 41.99 4.49 -9.62
CA GLN A 214 41.05 5.00 -10.62
C GLN A 214 40.91 3.99 -11.78
N CYS A 215 42.03 3.42 -12.24
CA CYS A 215 42.03 2.36 -13.24
C CYS A 215 41.24 1.13 -12.75
N GLN A 216 41.43 0.71 -11.50
CA GLN A 216 40.69 -0.40 -10.90
C GLN A 216 39.18 -0.17 -10.88
N VAL A 217 38.71 1.03 -10.52
CA VAL A 217 37.28 1.37 -10.57
C VAL A 217 36.72 1.22 -11.98
N VAL A 218 37.41 1.72 -13.00
CA VAL A 218 36.97 1.60 -14.40
C VAL A 218 36.92 0.12 -14.83
N LEU A 219 37.94 -0.67 -14.53
CA LEU A 219 37.97 -2.09 -14.85
C LEU A 219 36.84 -2.89 -14.13
N SER A 220 36.60 -2.59 -12.85
CA SER A 220 35.50 -3.21 -12.09
C SER A 220 34.12 -2.85 -12.66
N LEU A 221 33.95 -1.63 -13.18
CA LEU A 221 32.72 -1.23 -13.88
C LEU A 221 32.49 -2.11 -15.12
N PHE A 222 33.53 -2.35 -15.93
CA PHE A 222 33.43 -3.23 -17.09
C PHE A 222 33.11 -4.67 -16.71
N GLN A 223 33.75 -5.19 -15.66
CA GLN A 223 33.48 -6.54 -15.17
C GLN A 223 31.99 -6.69 -14.79
N LEU A 224 31.42 -5.71 -14.09
CA LEU A 224 30.03 -5.72 -13.68
C LEU A 224 29.06 -5.58 -14.86
N GLN A 225 29.39 -4.74 -15.85
CA GLN A 225 28.60 -4.58 -17.08
C GLN A 225 28.66 -5.81 -18.01
N ALA A 226 29.80 -6.52 -18.02
CA ALA A 226 29.96 -7.74 -18.80
C ALA A 226 29.17 -8.91 -18.18
N GLN A 227 29.06 -8.95 -16.85
CA GLN A 227 28.28 -9.96 -16.14
C GLN A 227 26.78 -9.69 -16.16
N THR A 228 26.38 -8.41 -16.12
CA THR A 228 24.97 -8.01 -16.10
C THR A 228 24.73 -6.84 -17.04
N LYS A 229 23.73 -6.94 -17.93
CA LYS A 229 23.28 -5.81 -18.76
C LYS A 229 22.58 -4.70 -17.96
N LYS A 230 22.64 -4.74 -16.62
CA LYS A 230 21.95 -3.82 -15.72
C LYS A 230 22.85 -2.62 -15.40
N PRO A 231 22.28 -1.44 -15.12
CA PRO A 231 23.04 -0.29 -14.61
C PRO A 231 23.78 -0.66 -13.31
N VAL A 232 24.99 -0.14 -13.11
CA VAL A 232 25.84 -0.49 -11.96
C VAL A 232 25.68 0.52 -10.81
N LYS A 233 25.33 0.05 -9.62
CA LYS A 233 25.17 0.91 -8.42
C LYS A 233 26.53 1.41 -7.95
N VAL A 234 26.61 2.68 -7.52
CA VAL A 234 27.89 3.24 -7.01
C VAL A 234 28.42 2.45 -5.82
N LYS A 235 27.55 2.08 -4.88
CA LYS A 235 27.95 1.29 -3.69
C LYS A 235 28.47 -0.11 -4.05
N GLU A 236 27.92 -0.71 -5.11
CA GLU A 236 28.37 -2.01 -5.59
C GLU A 236 29.73 -1.88 -6.29
N LEU A 237 29.90 -0.83 -7.10
CA LEU A 237 31.17 -0.51 -7.72
C LEU A 237 32.26 -0.26 -6.68
N GLU A 238 32.00 0.56 -5.64
CA GLU A 238 32.92 0.80 -4.52
C GLU A 238 33.35 -0.50 -3.83
N LYS A 239 32.40 -1.42 -3.63
CA LYS A 239 32.63 -2.72 -2.99
C LYS A 239 33.50 -3.64 -3.86
N VAL A 240 33.17 -3.78 -5.15
CA VAL A 240 33.89 -4.66 -6.08
C VAL A 240 35.27 -4.11 -6.42
N SER A 241 35.39 -2.79 -6.59
CA SER A 241 36.66 -2.13 -6.87
C SER A 241 37.49 -1.85 -5.60
N ASN A 242 37.00 -2.23 -4.42
CA ASN A 242 37.60 -1.95 -3.11
C ASN A 242 38.10 -0.49 -2.99
N SER A 243 37.29 0.45 -3.47
CA SER A 243 37.65 1.86 -3.61
C SER A 243 36.74 2.74 -2.77
N SER A 244 37.24 3.92 -2.38
CA SER A 244 36.46 4.88 -1.61
C SER A 244 35.58 5.76 -2.49
N SER A 245 34.50 6.29 -1.92
CA SER A 245 33.61 7.27 -2.57
C SER A 245 34.36 8.50 -3.11
N ALA A 246 35.52 8.85 -2.56
CA ALA A 246 36.36 9.95 -3.06
C ALA A 246 37.00 9.63 -4.42
N VAL A 247 37.38 8.37 -4.66
CA VAL A 247 37.96 7.94 -5.95
C VAL A 247 36.90 7.94 -7.04
N VAL A 248 35.68 7.47 -6.73
CA VAL A 248 34.54 7.52 -7.64
C VAL A 248 34.17 8.97 -7.95
N LYS A 249 34.13 9.85 -6.93
CA LYS A 249 33.89 11.29 -7.12
C LYS A 249 34.93 11.93 -8.05
N ALA A 250 36.21 11.63 -7.87
CA ALA A 250 37.26 12.16 -8.73
C ALA A 250 37.13 11.70 -10.20
N LEU A 251 36.57 10.51 -10.45
CA LEU A 251 36.27 10.03 -11.81
C LEU A 251 35.04 10.71 -12.41
N LEU A 252 34.03 11.04 -11.60
CA LEU A 252 32.87 11.85 -11.99
C LEU A 252 33.28 13.29 -12.33
N ASP A 253 34.08 13.92 -11.47
CA ASP A 253 34.57 15.30 -11.67
C ASP A 253 35.43 15.43 -12.95
N LYS A 254 36.10 14.34 -13.36
CA LYS A 254 36.89 14.26 -14.61
C LYS A 254 36.04 13.93 -15.84
N GLY A 255 34.74 13.72 -15.71
CA GLY A 255 33.84 13.28 -16.79
C GLY A 255 34.10 11.87 -17.31
N ILE A 256 34.95 11.09 -16.62
CA ILE A 256 35.25 9.69 -16.99
C ILE A 256 34.05 8.80 -16.66
N LEU A 257 33.39 9.08 -15.55
CA LEU A 257 32.11 8.50 -15.17
C LEU A 257 31.01 9.55 -15.28
N GLU A 258 29.81 9.11 -15.62
CA GLU A 258 28.57 9.88 -15.50
C GLU A 258 27.69 9.21 -14.45
N GLU A 259 27.16 9.99 -13.52
CA GLU A 259 26.14 9.51 -12.59
C GLU A 259 24.74 9.80 -13.09
N HIS A 260 23.83 8.89 -12.80
CA HIS A 260 22.40 9.09 -12.98
C HIS A 260 21.67 8.45 -11.81
N PHE A 261 20.51 9.01 -11.49
CA PHE A 261 19.68 8.54 -10.39
C PHE A 261 18.54 7.73 -10.96
N ILE A 262 18.48 6.45 -10.61
CA ILE A 262 17.36 5.59 -10.97
C ILE A 262 16.46 5.46 -9.75
N ARG A 263 15.17 5.72 -9.93
CA ARG A 263 14.15 5.42 -8.91
C ARG A 263 14.04 3.91 -8.79
N THR A 264 14.30 3.41 -7.59
CA THR A 264 14.17 1.98 -7.28
C THR A 264 13.24 1.80 -6.11
N ASP A 265 12.39 0.79 -6.19
CA ASP A 265 11.53 0.43 -5.06
C ASP A 265 12.35 -0.09 -3.88
N ARG A 266 11.77 0.04 -2.69
CA ARG A 266 12.33 -0.46 -1.44
C ARG A 266 12.17 -1.97 -1.33
N VAL A 267 11.11 -2.53 -1.92
CA VAL A 267 10.86 -3.97 -2.02
C VAL A 267 11.39 -4.46 -3.35
N VAL A 268 12.46 -5.25 -3.31
CA VAL A 268 13.01 -5.94 -4.48
C VAL A 268 13.02 -7.42 -4.17
N TYR A 269 12.49 -8.22 -5.08
CA TYR A 269 12.63 -9.67 -5.01
C TYR A 269 14.09 -10.05 -5.31
N GLU A 270 14.79 -10.64 -4.34
CA GLU A 270 16.20 -11.05 -4.46
C GLU A 270 16.36 -12.56 -4.72
N GLY A 271 15.28 -13.30 -5.03
CA GLY A 271 15.34 -14.74 -5.24
C GLY A 271 15.96 -15.14 -6.60
N ASP A 272 16.58 -16.32 -6.62
CA ASP A 272 17.11 -16.95 -7.84
C ASP A 272 16.00 -17.16 -8.88
N GLN A 273 16.33 -17.01 -10.16
CA GLN A 273 15.37 -17.03 -11.28
C GLN A 273 14.73 -18.41 -11.55
N GLU A 274 15.04 -19.44 -10.77
CA GLU A 274 14.40 -20.75 -10.88
C GLU A 274 13.07 -20.74 -10.10
N ASN A 275 12.00 -20.27 -10.75
CA ASN A 275 10.65 -20.43 -10.22
C ASN A 275 10.39 -21.93 -9.98
N GLU A 276 9.91 -22.28 -8.78
CA GLU A 276 9.52 -23.66 -8.48
C GLU A 276 8.43 -24.11 -9.45
N GLN A 277 8.55 -25.33 -10.00
CA GLN A 277 7.50 -25.89 -10.83
C GLN A 277 6.19 -26.01 -10.03
N LEU A 278 5.11 -25.49 -10.62
CA LEU A 278 3.79 -25.56 -10.04
C LEU A 278 3.34 -27.00 -9.85
N LYS A 279 2.89 -27.31 -8.64
CA LYS A 279 2.42 -28.66 -8.29
C LYS A 279 1.19 -29.04 -9.12
N SER A 280 1.12 -30.32 -9.49
CA SER A 280 -0.07 -30.89 -10.11
C SER A 280 -1.21 -30.98 -9.09
N LEU A 281 -2.43 -30.64 -9.50
CA LEU A 281 -3.62 -30.83 -8.68
C LEU A 281 -3.94 -32.32 -8.54
N ASN A 282 -4.37 -32.75 -7.35
CA ASN A 282 -4.94 -34.08 -7.17
C ASN A 282 -6.36 -34.16 -7.78
N GLU A 283 -6.94 -35.37 -7.82
CA GLU A 283 -8.27 -35.60 -8.41
C GLU A 283 -9.38 -34.69 -7.83
N TYR A 284 -9.42 -34.51 -6.51
CA TYR A 284 -10.43 -33.69 -5.83
C TYR A 284 -10.24 -32.19 -6.09
N GLN A 285 -8.98 -31.74 -6.13
CA GLN A 285 -8.63 -30.37 -6.46
C GLN A 285 -8.94 -30.07 -7.94
N GLN A 286 -8.71 -31.03 -8.83
CA GLN A 286 -9.01 -30.90 -10.26
C GLN A 286 -10.52 -30.85 -10.52
N GLU A 287 -11.31 -31.65 -9.81
CA GLU A 287 -12.77 -31.59 -9.85
C GLU A 287 -13.28 -30.22 -9.36
N ALA A 288 -12.78 -29.74 -8.22
CA ALA A 288 -13.12 -28.44 -7.69
C ALA A 288 -12.74 -27.30 -8.65
N PHE A 289 -11.52 -27.36 -9.22
CA PHE A 289 -11.04 -26.42 -10.23
C PHE A 289 -11.97 -26.37 -11.45
N THR A 290 -12.39 -27.53 -11.96
CA THR A 290 -13.31 -27.63 -13.10
C THR A 290 -14.68 -27.01 -12.78
N ARG A 291 -15.25 -27.29 -11.60
CA ARG A 291 -16.51 -26.69 -11.14
C ARG A 291 -16.43 -25.18 -10.97
N ILE A 292 -15.30 -24.68 -10.47
CA ILE A 292 -15.04 -23.24 -10.36
C ILE A 292 -15.07 -22.60 -11.73
N LYS A 293 -14.41 -23.19 -12.74
CA LYS A 293 -14.38 -22.67 -14.11
C LYS A 293 -15.77 -22.65 -14.74
N ALA A 294 -16.56 -23.72 -14.59
CA ALA A 294 -17.94 -23.74 -15.07
C ALA A 294 -18.80 -22.63 -14.43
N SER A 295 -18.64 -22.41 -13.11
CA SER A 295 -19.35 -21.31 -12.41
C SER A 295 -18.90 -19.93 -12.90
N PHE A 296 -17.61 -19.78 -13.25
CA PHE A 296 -17.08 -18.54 -13.80
C PHE A 296 -17.63 -18.25 -15.20
N GLU A 297 -17.86 -19.25 -16.04
CA GLU A 297 -18.52 -19.08 -17.35
C GLU A 297 -19.93 -18.51 -17.20
N GLU A 298 -20.65 -18.88 -16.14
CA GLU A 298 -21.95 -18.32 -15.79
C GLU A 298 -21.90 -16.94 -15.08
N ASN A 299 -20.70 -16.34 -14.95
CA ASN A 299 -20.46 -15.09 -14.21
C ASN A 299 -20.91 -15.14 -12.74
N LYS A 300 -20.92 -16.32 -12.12
CA LYS A 300 -21.22 -16.47 -10.70
C LYS A 300 -19.97 -16.24 -9.85
N VAL A 301 -20.18 -15.60 -8.70
CA VAL A 301 -19.23 -15.67 -7.59
C VAL A 301 -19.21 -17.12 -7.12
N THR A 302 -18.05 -17.70 -6.90
CA THR A 302 -17.94 -19.13 -6.54
C THR A 302 -17.41 -19.29 -5.13
N LEU A 303 -18.07 -20.13 -4.33
CA LEU A 303 -17.58 -20.56 -3.03
C LEU A 303 -16.81 -21.90 -3.18
N LEU A 304 -15.53 -21.90 -2.81
CA LEU A 304 -14.72 -23.10 -2.61
C LEU A 304 -14.73 -23.50 -1.14
N HIS A 305 -15.50 -24.54 -0.82
CA HIS A 305 -15.57 -25.13 0.51
C HIS A 305 -14.61 -26.33 0.61
N GLY A 306 -13.45 -26.12 1.23
CA GLY A 306 -12.44 -27.18 1.37
C GLY A 306 -11.98 -27.32 2.81
N VAL A 307 -12.08 -28.52 3.37
CA VAL A 307 -11.66 -28.84 4.76
C VAL A 307 -10.23 -28.37 5.02
N THR A 308 -9.86 -28.15 6.29
CA THR A 308 -8.49 -27.76 6.65
C THR A 308 -7.48 -28.75 6.06
N SER A 309 -6.37 -28.23 5.54
CA SER A 309 -5.35 -29.02 4.83
C SER A 309 -5.82 -29.74 3.56
N SER A 310 -6.96 -29.38 2.95
CA SER A 310 -7.38 -29.90 1.62
C SER A 310 -6.54 -29.40 0.43
N GLY A 311 -5.68 -28.39 0.66
CA GLY A 311 -4.85 -27.80 -0.37
C GLY A 311 -5.58 -26.78 -1.27
N LYS A 312 -6.57 -26.04 -0.73
CA LYS A 312 -7.25 -24.93 -1.44
C LYS A 312 -6.27 -23.97 -2.12
N THR A 313 -5.15 -23.68 -1.47
CA THR A 313 -4.10 -22.79 -1.98
C THR A 313 -3.54 -23.23 -3.34
N GLU A 314 -3.41 -24.53 -3.61
CA GLU A 314 -2.94 -25.00 -4.91
C GLU A 314 -3.95 -24.71 -6.03
N VAL A 315 -5.25 -24.81 -5.72
CA VAL A 315 -6.32 -24.40 -6.63
C VAL A 315 -6.26 -22.90 -6.90
N TYR A 316 -6.01 -22.08 -5.87
CA TYR A 316 -5.85 -20.63 -6.03
C TYR A 316 -4.65 -20.29 -6.91
N VAL A 317 -3.51 -20.92 -6.68
CA VAL A 317 -2.28 -20.71 -7.45
C VAL A 317 -2.52 -21.07 -8.93
N LYS A 318 -3.20 -22.18 -9.22
CA LYS A 318 -3.55 -22.55 -10.61
C LYS A 318 -4.51 -21.58 -11.28
N LEU A 319 -5.47 -21.02 -10.53
CA LEU A 319 -6.34 -19.97 -11.06
C LEU A 319 -5.54 -18.70 -11.32
N ILE A 320 -4.72 -18.25 -10.38
CA ILE A 320 -3.86 -17.07 -10.55
C ILE A 320 -2.99 -17.24 -11.80
N GLU A 321 -2.30 -18.37 -11.96
CA GLU A 321 -1.49 -18.69 -13.14
C GLU A 321 -2.28 -18.48 -14.44
N GLU A 322 -3.52 -18.98 -14.54
CA GLU A 322 -4.35 -18.84 -15.73
C GLU A 322 -4.65 -17.37 -16.09
N TYR A 323 -4.92 -16.52 -15.10
CA TYR A 323 -5.24 -15.10 -15.35
C TYR A 323 -3.98 -14.27 -15.62
N ILE A 324 -2.88 -14.55 -14.92
CA ILE A 324 -1.59 -13.90 -15.20
C ILE A 324 -1.11 -14.24 -16.61
N ASN A 325 -1.31 -15.48 -17.08
CA ASN A 325 -0.96 -15.89 -18.45
C ASN A 325 -1.82 -15.20 -19.52
N LYS A 326 -3.00 -14.69 -19.15
CA LYS A 326 -3.84 -13.84 -20.02
C LYS A 326 -3.43 -12.35 -19.98
N GLY A 327 -2.42 -12.00 -19.19
CA GLY A 327 -1.98 -10.61 -18.99
C GLY A 327 -2.86 -9.83 -18.02
N GLN A 328 -3.72 -10.50 -17.24
CA GLN A 328 -4.61 -9.85 -16.28
C GLN A 328 -4.02 -9.88 -14.88
N GLN A 329 -4.35 -8.87 -14.08
CA GLN A 329 -3.95 -8.78 -12.68
C GLN A 329 -4.83 -9.69 -11.80
N ALA A 330 -4.27 -10.16 -10.69
CA ALA A 330 -4.98 -10.95 -9.69
C ALA A 330 -4.85 -10.32 -8.30
N LEU A 331 -5.96 -10.18 -7.58
CA LEU A 331 -6.00 -9.78 -6.18
C LEU A 331 -6.27 -11.01 -5.30
N TYR A 332 -5.35 -11.28 -4.38
CA TYR A 332 -5.46 -12.35 -3.40
C TYR A 332 -5.58 -11.78 -1.98
N LEU A 333 -6.80 -11.76 -1.45
CA LEU A 333 -7.13 -11.25 -0.13
C LEU A 333 -7.08 -12.34 0.93
N LEU A 334 -6.43 -12.00 2.04
CA LEU A 334 -6.28 -12.86 3.22
C LEU A 334 -6.59 -12.05 4.49
N PRO A 335 -6.98 -12.71 5.59
CA PRO A 335 -6.97 -12.10 6.91
C PRO A 335 -5.58 -11.56 7.24
N GLU A 336 -5.49 -10.44 7.95
CA GLU A 336 -4.20 -9.78 8.24
C GLU A 336 -3.23 -10.68 9.03
N ILE A 337 -3.77 -11.59 9.85
CA ILE A 337 -3.01 -12.59 10.61
C ILE A 337 -2.51 -13.76 9.75
N ALA A 338 -3.18 -14.04 8.63
CA ALA A 338 -2.85 -15.15 7.72
C ALA A 338 -1.79 -14.76 6.69
N LEU A 339 -1.52 -13.45 6.55
CA LEU A 339 -0.50 -12.90 5.68
C LEU A 339 0.89 -13.09 6.30
N THR A 340 1.34 -14.35 6.30
CA THR A 340 2.63 -14.77 6.86
C THR A 340 3.74 -14.66 5.83
N THR A 341 4.98 -14.48 6.30
CA THR A 341 6.17 -14.51 5.45
C THR A 341 6.29 -15.82 4.68
N GLN A 342 5.84 -16.94 5.26
CA GLN A 342 5.85 -18.25 4.62
C GLN A 342 4.93 -18.31 3.39
N LEU A 343 3.71 -17.76 3.49
CA LEU A 343 2.78 -17.73 2.36
C LEU A 343 3.29 -16.81 1.24
N ILE A 344 3.83 -15.66 1.60
CA ILE A 344 4.44 -14.70 0.66
C ILE A 344 5.61 -15.37 -0.05
N ALA A 345 6.56 -15.94 0.69
CA ALA A 345 7.73 -16.61 0.11
C ALA A 345 7.33 -17.75 -0.83
N ARG A 346 6.31 -18.53 -0.48
CA ARG A 346 5.78 -19.59 -1.34
C ARG A 346 5.20 -19.07 -2.65
N LEU A 347 4.41 -17.98 -2.60
CA LEU A 347 3.85 -17.38 -3.81
C LEU A 347 4.93 -16.71 -4.67
N GLN A 348 5.92 -16.09 -4.03
CA GLN A 348 7.10 -15.55 -4.72
C GLN A 348 7.95 -16.66 -5.34
N ALA A 349 8.04 -17.85 -4.76
CA ALA A 349 8.72 -18.99 -5.38
C ALA A 349 8.02 -19.47 -6.65
N TYR A 350 6.68 -19.38 -6.73
CA TYR A 350 5.92 -19.77 -7.93
C TYR A 350 5.88 -18.67 -9.01
N PHE A 351 5.75 -17.40 -8.61
CA PHE A 351 5.46 -16.30 -9.53
C PHE A 351 6.59 -15.26 -9.64
N GLY A 352 7.66 -15.42 -8.87
CA GLY A 352 8.84 -14.57 -8.87
C GLY A 352 8.51 -13.12 -8.51
N GLU A 353 9.09 -12.20 -9.30
CA GLU A 353 8.95 -10.76 -9.11
C GLU A 353 7.53 -10.22 -9.33
N LYS A 354 6.60 -11.01 -9.90
CA LYS A 354 5.23 -10.57 -10.23
C LYS A 354 4.35 -10.27 -9.02
N VAL A 355 4.80 -10.70 -7.83
CA VAL A 355 4.05 -10.63 -6.58
C VAL A 355 4.37 -9.36 -5.80
N ALA A 356 3.36 -8.53 -5.59
CA ALA A 356 3.39 -7.40 -4.68
C ALA A 356 2.58 -7.71 -3.41
N VAL A 357 3.02 -7.16 -2.28
CA VAL A 357 2.36 -7.33 -0.98
C VAL A 357 1.82 -5.99 -0.50
N TYR A 358 0.57 -5.95 -0.02
CA TYR A 358 -0.07 -4.71 0.43
C TYR A 358 -0.90 -4.89 1.71
N HIS A 359 -0.41 -4.34 2.83
CA HIS A 359 -1.14 -4.29 4.10
C HIS A 359 -0.64 -3.16 5.01
N SER A 360 -1.33 -2.98 6.13
CA SER A 360 -1.10 -1.96 7.17
C SER A 360 0.32 -1.91 7.76
N LYS A 361 1.00 -3.05 7.90
CA LYS A 361 2.34 -3.14 8.51
C LYS A 361 3.47 -2.70 7.56
N TYR A 362 3.20 -2.56 6.26
CA TYR A 362 4.17 -2.00 5.31
C TYR A 362 4.28 -0.50 5.52
N ASN A 363 5.49 0.03 5.32
CA ASN A 363 5.69 1.46 5.52
C ASN A 363 4.95 2.25 4.43
N VAL A 364 4.65 3.52 4.73
CA VAL A 364 3.84 4.35 3.84
C VAL A 364 4.47 4.51 2.46
N GLN A 365 5.81 4.51 2.37
CA GLN A 365 6.53 4.66 1.11
C GLN A 365 6.43 3.40 0.24
N GLU A 366 6.51 2.21 0.82
CA GLU A 366 6.29 0.92 0.14
C GLU A 366 4.86 0.81 -0.37
N ARG A 367 3.88 1.25 0.43
CA ARG A 367 2.48 1.30 -0.02
C ARG A 367 2.29 2.20 -1.23
N VAL A 368 2.97 3.35 -1.28
CA VAL A 368 2.96 4.24 -2.45
C VAL A 368 3.64 3.60 -3.66
N GLU A 369 4.73 2.86 -3.46
CA GLU A 369 5.40 2.12 -4.54
C GLU A 369 4.46 1.06 -5.13
N VAL A 370 3.85 0.22 -4.30
CA VAL A 370 2.88 -0.79 -4.77
C VAL A 370 1.69 -0.13 -5.46
N TRP A 371 1.15 0.97 -4.91
CA TRP A 371 0.07 1.74 -5.55
C TRP A 371 0.44 2.14 -6.99
N ASN A 372 1.62 2.75 -7.16
CA ASN A 372 2.11 3.18 -8.46
C ASN A 372 2.38 2.00 -9.39
N ASN A 373 2.93 0.90 -8.87
CA ASN A 373 3.22 -0.29 -9.67
C ASN A 373 1.94 -0.93 -10.22
N VAL A 374 0.87 -0.97 -9.43
CA VAL A 374 -0.45 -1.47 -9.84
C VAL A 374 -1.08 -0.51 -10.86
N LEU A 375 -1.04 0.80 -10.60
CA LEU A 375 -1.60 1.84 -11.48
C LEU A 375 -0.94 1.83 -12.87
N GLN A 376 0.39 1.68 -12.90
CA GLN A 376 1.20 1.65 -14.12
C GLN A 376 1.24 0.27 -14.78
N ASP A 377 0.54 -0.72 -14.21
CA ASP A 377 0.47 -2.08 -14.74
C ASP A 377 1.86 -2.71 -14.96
N LEU A 378 2.74 -2.55 -13.96
CA LEU A 378 4.09 -3.08 -14.03
C LEU A 378 4.11 -4.59 -13.80
N ALA A 379 5.06 -5.28 -14.44
CA ALA A 379 5.22 -6.73 -14.34
C ALA A 379 5.37 -7.22 -12.88
N LYS A 380 5.96 -6.38 -12.01
CA LYS A 380 6.19 -6.67 -10.59
C LYS A 380 4.96 -6.53 -9.66
N ALA A 381 3.81 -6.16 -10.21
CA ALA A 381 2.56 -5.96 -9.45
C ALA A 381 1.35 -6.56 -10.18
N GLN A 382 1.57 -7.71 -10.82
CA GLN A 382 0.51 -8.46 -11.51
C GLN A 382 -0.30 -9.32 -10.53
N ILE A 383 0.33 -9.77 -9.44
CA ILE A 383 -0.35 -10.47 -8.35
C ILE A 383 -0.21 -9.61 -7.10
N VAL A 384 -1.33 -9.17 -6.54
CA VAL A 384 -1.33 -8.44 -5.25
C VAL A 384 -1.83 -9.37 -4.17
N ILE A 385 -0.98 -9.68 -3.19
CA ILE A 385 -1.36 -10.33 -1.96
C ILE A 385 -1.62 -9.26 -0.91
N GLY A 386 -2.78 -9.23 -0.29
CA GLY A 386 -3.07 -8.18 0.66
C GLY A 386 -4.14 -8.50 1.68
N ALA A 387 -4.21 -7.62 2.68
CA ALA A 387 -5.35 -7.55 3.58
C ALA A 387 -6.46 -6.70 2.95
N ARG A 388 -7.49 -6.39 3.73
CA ARG A 388 -8.66 -5.58 3.30
C ARG A 388 -8.33 -4.34 2.47
N SER A 389 -7.30 -3.58 2.88
CA SER A 389 -6.95 -2.31 2.24
C SER A 389 -6.45 -2.46 0.80
N ALA A 390 -6.05 -3.66 0.37
CA ALA A 390 -5.66 -3.92 -1.01
C ALA A 390 -6.83 -3.79 -2.00
N LEU A 391 -8.08 -3.83 -1.53
CA LEU A 391 -9.27 -3.54 -2.33
C LEU A 391 -9.27 -2.13 -2.93
N PHE A 392 -8.53 -1.20 -2.33
CA PHE A 392 -8.46 0.17 -2.79
C PHE A 392 -7.41 0.39 -3.86
N LEU A 393 -6.62 -0.61 -4.24
CA LEU A 393 -5.55 -0.42 -5.23
C LEU A 393 -6.09 -0.12 -6.63
N PRO A 394 -5.36 0.66 -7.43
CA PRO A 394 -5.78 1.15 -8.74
C PRO A 394 -5.58 0.11 -9.84
N PHE A 395 -6.25 -1.04 -9.73
CA PHE A 395 -6.15 -2.09 -10.75
C PHE A 395 -6.61 -1.58 -12.12
N LYS A 396 -5.91 -2.03 -13.17
CA LYS A 396 -6.21 -1.66 -14.55
C LYS A 396 -7.02 -2.76 -15.24
N ASP A 397 -6.50 -3.99 -15.24
CA ASP A 397 -7.14 -5.17 -15.81
C ASP A 397 -7.21 -6.30 -14.76
N LEU A 398 -8.05 -6.10 -13.74
CA LEU A 398 -8.25 -7.11 -12.70
C LEU A 398 -9.08 -8.27 -13.26
N GLY A 399 -8.46 -9.42 -13.49
CA GLY A 399 -9.13 -10.61 -14.02
C GLY A 399 -9.69 -11.53 -12.93
N LEU A 400 -9.05 -11.56 -11.76
CA LEU A 400 -9.36 -12.49 -10.68
C LEU A 400 -9.28 -11.83 -9.31
N VAL A 401 -10.29 -12.07 -8.48
CA VAL A 401 -10.29 -11.74 -7.05
C VAL A 401 -10.52 -13.01 -6.24
N ILE A 402 -9.58 -13.34 -5.36
CA ILE A 402 -9.71 -14.46 -4.42
C ILE A 402 -9.78 -13.88 -3.00
N VAL A 403 -10.75 -14.33 -2.21
CA VAL A 403 -10.87 -14.02 -0.78
C VAL A 403 -10.72 -15.32 -0.02
N ASP A 404 -9.56 -15.57 0.58
CA ASP A 404 -9.33 -16.75 1.42
C ASP A 404 -9.80 -16.51 2.85
N GLU A 405 -10.20 -17.60 3.51
CA GLU A 405 -10.88 -17.59 4.80
C GLU A 405 -11.99 -16.54 4.88
N GLU A 406 -12.90 -16.54 3.89
CA GLU A 406 -13.94 -15.51 3.72
C GLU A 406 -14.88 -15.30 4.93
N HIS A 407 -14.96 -16.27 5.84
CA HIS A 407 -15.75 -16.20 7.07
C HIS A 407 -15.10 -15.35 8.16
N GLU A 408 -13.83 -15.00 8.01
CA GLU A 408 -13.03 -14.41 9.07
C GLU A 408 -13.47 -12.97 9.36
N SER A 409 -13.60 -12.63 10.64
CA SER A 409 -14.23 -11.39 11.08
C SER A 409 -13.36 -10.15 10.90
N SER A 410 -12.03 -10.29 10.82
CA SER A 410 -11.12 -9.18 10.51
C SER A 410 -11.39 -8.57 9.14
N PHE A 411 -12.07 -9.26 8.21
CA PHE A 411 -12.54 -8.65 6.97
C PHE A 411 -13.55 -7.50 7.18
N LYS A 412 -14.21 -7.41 8.34
CA LYS A 412 -15.05 -6.27 8.70
C LYS A 412 -14.22 -5.15 9.32
N GLN A 413 -14.25 -3.97 8.70
CA GLN A 413 -13.76 -2.75 9.33
C GLN A 413 -14.85 -2.20 10.26
N TYR A 414 -14.42 -1.78 11.45
CA TYR A 414 -15.22 -1.01 12.40
C TYR A 414 -14.81 0.46 12.23
N ASP A 415 -14.18 1.08 13.22
CA ASP A 415 -13.74 2.47 13.12
C ASP A 415 -12.28 2.62 12.64
N PRO A 416 -11.96 3.73 11.96
CA PRO A 416 -12.88 4.77 11.46
C PRO A 416 -13.71 4.30 10.24
N ALA A 417 -14.63 5.15 9.75
CA ALA A 417 -15.31 4.97 8.46
C ALA A 417 -14.31 4.56 7.35
N PRO A 418 -14.71 3.70 6.39
CA PRO A 418 -16.09 3.46 5.95
C PRO A 418 -16.76 2.18 6.50
N ARG A 419 -16.23 1.55 7.57
CA ARG A 419 -16.86 0.39 8.24
C ARG A 419 -17.25 -0.76 7.29
N TYR A 420 -16.53 -0.92 6.18
CA TYR A 420 -16.92 -1.86 5.13
C TYR A 420 -16.59 -3.32 5.47
N HIS A 421 -17.31 -4.26 4.86
CA HIS A 421 -16.93 -5.68 4.87
C HIS A 421 -16.16 -6.00 3.59
N ALA A 422 -14.89 -6.37 3.72
CA ALA A 422 -14.00 -6.58 2.58
C ALA A 422 -14.45 -7.70 1.64
N ARG A 423 -14.98 -8.82 2.13
CA ARG A 423 -15.59 -9.87 1.28
C ARG A 423 -16.65 -9.31 0.33
N ASP A 424 -17.60 -8.55 0.86
CA ASP A 424 -18.72 -8.03 0.07
C ASP A 424 -18.23 -6.94 -0.90
N ALA A 425 -17.31 -6.08 -0.43
CA ALA A 425 -16.67 -5.07 -1.24
C ALA A 425 -15.80 -5.68 -2.38
N ALA A 426 -15.14 -6.82 -2.15
CA ALA A 426 -14.39 -7.57 -3.15
C ALA A 426 -15.29 -8.08 -4.29
N ILE A 427 -16.51 -8.51 -3.97
CA ILE A 427 -17.49 -8.94 -4.96
C ILE A 427 -17.92 -7.74 -5.83
N VAL A 428 -18.13 -6.57 -5.24
CA VAL A 428 -18.51 -5.37 -5.99
C VAL A 428 -17.34 -4.87 -6.84
N LEU A 429 -16.13 -4.82 -6.28
CA LEU A 429 -14.92 -4.48 -7.02
C LEU A 429 -14.74 -5.41 -8.22
N GLY A 430 -14.82 -6.73 -8.01
CA GLY A 430 -14.71 -7.72 -9.08
C GLY A 430 -15.77 -7.52 -10.15
N LYS A 431 -17.03 -7.22 -9.79
CA LYS A 431 -18.08 -6.90 -10.76
C LYS A 431 -17.81 -5.63 -11.56
N LEU A 432 -17.26 -4.59 -10.93
CA LEU A 432 -16.91 -3.33 -11.62
C LEU A 432 -15.79 -3.53 -12.65
N HIS A 433 -14.88 -4.47 -12.40
CA HIS A 433 -13.81 -4.85 -13.32
C HIS A 433 -14.19 -5.98 -14.29
N GLY A 434 -15.33 -6.66 -14.10
CA GLY A 434 -15.66 -7.88 -14.84
C GLY A 434 -14.81 -9.10 -14.45
N SER A 435 -14.14 -9.03 -13.30
CA SER A 435 -13.30 -10.10 -12.75
C SER A 435 -14.11 -11.31 -12.31
N LYS A 436 -13.49 -12.49 -12.29
CA LYS A 436 -14.04 -13.64 -11.58
C LYS A 436 -13.73 -13.55 -10.09
N ILE A 437 -14.66 -14.00 -9.26
CA ILE A 437 -14.55 -13.90 -7.81
C ILE A 437 -14.64 -15.29 -7.18
N LEU A 438 -13.62 -15.66 -6.42
CA LEU A 438 -13.56 -16.89 -5.63
C LEU A 438 -13.57 -16.54 -4.14
N LEU A 439 -14.47 -17.17 -3.39
CA LEU A 439 -14.49 -17.14 -1.93
C LEU A 439 -14.01 -18.50 -1.43
N GLY A 440 -12.96 -18.52 -0.62
CA GLY A 440 -12.35 -19.73 -0.12
C GLY A 440 -12.57 -19.89 1.37
N SER A 441 -12.98 -21.06 1.84
CA SER A 441 -12.97 -21.36 3.27
C SER A 441 -13.07 -22.85 3.62
N ALA A 442 -12.55 -23.22 4.78
CA ALA A 442 -12.87 -24.50 5.43
C ALA A 442 -14.18 -24.47 6.23
N THR A 443 -14.59 -23.30 6.71
CA THR A 443 -15.79 -23.08 7.50
C THR A 443 -16.55 -21.88 6.92
N PRO A 444 -17.21 -22.04 5.75
CA PRO A 444 -17.86 -20.94 5.08
C PRO A 444 -18.87 -20.22 5.97
N SER A 445 -18.98 -18.91 5.78
CA SER A 445 -19.98 -18.08 6.43
C SER A 445 -21.39 -18.52 6.04
N ILE A 446 -22.34 -18.26 6.95
CA ILE A 446 -23.75 -18.61 6.72
C ILE A 446 -24.29 -17.84 5.53
N GLU A 447 -23.86 -16.58 5.35
CA GLU A 447 -24.24 -15.73 4.23
C GLU A 447 -23.76 -16.30 2.89
N SER A 448 -22.51 -16.76 2.81
CA SER A 448 -21.97 -17.37 1.59
C SER A 448 -22.67 -18.69 1.26
N LEU A 449 -22.93 -19.55 2.26
CA LEU A 449 -23.70 -20.79 2.06
C LEU A 449 -25.15 -20.52 1.66
N TYR A 450 -25.77 -19.49 2.24
CA TYR A 450 -27.12 -19.07 1.86
C TYR A 450 -27.17 -18.61 0.41
N ASN A 451 -26.19 -17.80 -0.04
CA ASN A 451 -26.09 -17.35 -1.43
C ASN A 451 -25.87 -18.52 -2.42
N VAL A 452 -25.15 -19.57 -2.01
CA VAL A 452 -25.07 -20.82 -2.78
C VAL A 452 -26.44 -21.51 -2.83
N LYS A 453 -27.12 -21.64 -1.68
CA LYS A 453 -28.41 -22.33 -1.58
C LYS A 453 -29.49 -21.69 -2.46
N VAL A 454 -29.51 -20.35 -2.57
CA VAL A 454 -30.45 -19.63 -3.44
C VAL A 454 -29.98 -19.51 -4.90
N GLY A 455 -28.84 -20.12 -5.25
CA GLY A 455 -28.31 -20.16 -6.62
C GLY A 455 -27.59 -18.88 -7.07
N LYS A 456 -27.38 -17.92 -6.17
CA LYS A 456 -26.64 -16.67 -6.48
C LYS A 456 -25.15 -16.93 -6.64
N TYR A 457 -24.59 -17.86 -5.88
CA TYR A 457 -23.18 -18.28 -5.97
C TYR A 457 -23.06 -19.68 -6.57
N GLY A 458 -21.97 -19.91 -7.32
CA GLY A 458 -21.49 -21.24 -7.67
C GLY A 458 -20.86 -21.93 -6.45
N TYR A 459 -20.68 -23.25 -6.53
CA TYR A 459 -20.15 -24.04 -5.41
C TYR A 459 -19.19 -25.12 -5.88
N ALA A 460 -18.03 -25.17 -5.24
CA ALA A 460 -17.04 -26.23 -5.39
C ALA A 460 -16.63 -26.72 -3.99
N LYS A 461 -16.36 -28.02 -3.87
CA LYS A 461 -16.05 -28.64 -2.57
C LYS A 461 -14.84 -29.54 -2.66
N ILE A 462 -14.00 -29.54 -1.62
CA ILE A 462 -12.89 -30.50 -1.43
C ILE A 462 -13.06 -31.15 -0.06
N GLU A 463 -13.52 -32.40 -0.04
CA GLU A 463 -13.88 -33.11 1.20
C GLU A 463 -12.72 -33.82 1.89
N ARG A 464 -11.64 -34.12 1.16
CA ARG A 464 -10.49 -34.85 1.70
C ARG A 464 -9.35 -33.94 2.08
N ARG A 465 -8.71 -34.24 3.22
CA ARG A 465 -7.43 -33.64 3.61
C ARG A 465 -6.34 -34.15 2.68
N TYR A 466 -5.39 -33.28 2.37
CA TYR A 466 -4.17 -33.63 1.67
C TYR A 466 -3.42 -34.70 2.46
N GLY A 467 -2.97 -35.76 1.77
CA GLY A 467 -2.28 -36.89 2.39
C GLY A 467 -3.18 -37.87 3.16
N ASN A 468 -4.51 -37.83 2.99
CA ASN A 468 -5.47 -38.73 3.65
C ASN A 468 -5.41 -38.71 5.20
N VAL A 469 -5.01 -37.58 5.80
CA VAL A 469 -5.02 -37.42 7.27
C VAL A 469 -6.44 -37.57 7.79
N LEU A 470 -6.66 -38.48 8.74
CA LEU A 470 -7.96 -38.72 9.36
C LEU A 470 -8.43 -37.47 10.14
N MET A 471 -9.75 -37.35 10.27
CA MET A 471 -10.35 -36.38 11.19
C MET A 471 -10.05 -36.82 12.64
N PRO A 472 -9.89 -35.86 13.58
CA PRO A 472 -9.79 -36.21 14.98
C PRO A 472 -11.06 -36.95 15.43
N ASP A 473 -10.92 -37.89 16.35
CA ASP A 473 -12.08 -38.50 17.00
C ASP A 473 -12.73 -37.47 17.93
N MET A 474 -14.06 -37.41 17.92
CA MET A 474 -14.83 -36.38 18.62
C MET A 474 -15.76 -37.04 19.62
N GLU A 475 -15.42 -36.92 20.91
CA GLU A 475 -16.22 -37.44 22.01
C GLU A 475 -17.02 -36.32 22.70
N LEU A 476 -18.34 -36.52 22.83
CA LEU A 476 -19.21 -35.59 23.58
C LEU A 476 -19.29 -36.02 25.05
N VAL A 477 -18.79 -35.17 25.95
CA VAL A 477 -18.84 -35.42 27.39
C VAL A 477 -20.00 -34.67 28.04
N ASP A 478 -20.90 -35.39 28.70
CA ASP A 478 -21.99 -34.78 29.48
C ASP A 478 -21.46 -34.20 30.80
N ILE A 479 -21.22 -32.89 30.80
CA ILE A 479 -20.74 -32.15 31.98
C ILE A 479 -21.74 -32.23 33.14
N LYS A 480 -23.06 -32.30 32.89
CA LYS A 480 -24.05 -32.38 33.98
C LYS A 480 -23.91 -33.69 34.74
N GLU A 481 -23.71 -34.78 34.02
CA GLU A 481 -23.49 -36.08 34.65
C GLU A 481 -22.16 -36.13 35.41
N GLN A 482 -21.09 -35.59 34.83
CA GLN A 482 -19.76 -35.51 35.45
C GLN A 482 -19.80 -34.67 36.75
N SER A 483 -20.49 -33.53 36.74
CA SER A 483 -20.71 -32.71 37.94
C SER A 483 -21.53 -33.46 38.99
N ARG A 484 -22.64 -34.11 38.60
CA ARG A 484 -23.51 -34.88 39.52
C ARG A 484 -22.73 -36.01 40.21
N LYS A 485 -21.85 -36.68 39.48
CA LYS A 485 -21.00 -37.77 39.98
C LYS A 485 -19.74 -37.29 40.73
N LYS A 486 -19.53 -35.97 40.90
CA LYS A 486 -18.35 -35.35 41.51
C LYS A 486 -17.02 -35.73 40.83
N ARG A 487 -17.04 -35.90 39.50
CA ARG A 487 -15.88 -36.29 38.66
C ARG A 487 -15.26 -35.11 37.89
N MET A 488 -15.70 -33.88 38.17
CA MET A 488 -15.11 -32.68 37.61
C MET A 488 -13.87 -32.27 38.42
N LYS A 489 -12.81 -31.86 37.73
CA LYS A 489 -11.63 -31.23 38.35
C LYS A 489 -11.56 -29.77 37.88
N GLY A 490 -12.03 -28.85 38.73
CA GLY A 490 -12.20 -27.46 38.33
C GLY A 490 -13.21 -27.33 37.19
N HIS A 491 -12.75 -26.85 36.03
CA HIS A 491 -13.58 -26.71 34.82
C HIS A 491 -13.50 -27.91 33.86
N PHE A 492 -12.67 -28.91 34.15
CA PHE A 492 -12.43 -30.03 33.23
C PHE A 492 -13.16 -31.30 33.69
N SER A 493 -13.70 -32.05 32.74
CA SER A 493 -14.22 -33.39 32.98
C SER A 493 -13.07 -34.38 33.22
N GLU A 494 -13.36 -35.45 33.94
CA GLU A 494 -12.43 -36.58 34.14
C GLU A 494 -11.86 -37.07 32.79
N ARG A 495 -12.74 -37.34 31.82
CA ARG A 495 -12.35 -37.80 30.48
C ARG A 495 -11.40 -36.84 29.75
N LEU A 496 -11.66 -35.53 29.79
CA LEU A 496 -10.79 -34.54 29.15
C LEU A 496 -9.42 -34.47 29.84
N MET A 497 -9.37 -34.62 31.16
CA MET A 497 -8.11 -34.67 31.90
C MET A 497 -7.30 -35.92 31.60
N GLU A 498 -7.95 -37.08 31.45
CA GLU A 498 -7.31 -38.33 31.04
C GLU A 498 -6.67 -38.19 29.65
N GLU A 499 -7.44 -37.71 28.66
CA GLU A 499 -6.94 -37.51 27.29
C GLU A 499 -5.81 -36.47 27.22
N ILE A 500 -5.87 -35.40 28.02
CA ILE A 500 -4.78 -34.43 28.12
C ILE A 500 -3.52 -35.08 28.70
N ALA A 501 -3.65 -35.88 29.76
CA ALA A 501 -2.52 -36.57 30.38
C ALA A 501 -1.90 -37.58 29.40
N GLU A 502 -2.72 -38.41 28.76
CA GLU A 502 -2.28 -39.39 27.76
C GLU A 502 -1.61 -38.74 26.54
N THR A 503 -2.02 -37.53 26.15
CA THR A 503 -1.38 -36.78 25.05
C THR A 503 -0.05 -36.13 25.46
N LEU A 504 0.12 -35.81 26.74
CA LEU A 504 1.32 -35.14 27.26
C LEU A 504 2.43 -36.10 27.68
N ASP A 505 2.05 -37.31 28.11
CA ASP A 505 2.96 -38.43 28.39
C ASP A 505 3.53 -39.03 27.10
#